data_AF-A0A1C6VT16-F1
#
_entry.id   AF-A0A1C6VT16-F1
#
_cell.length_a   1.000
_cell.length_b   1.000
_cell.length_c   1.000
_cell.angle_alpha   90.00
_cell.angle_beta   90.00
_cell.angle_gamma   90.00
#
_symmetry.space_group_name_H-M   'P 1'
#
loop_
_entity.id
_entity.type
_entity.pdbx_description
1 polymer ?
#
loop_
_entity_poly.entity_id
_entity_poly.type
_entity_poly.pdbx_seq_one_letter_code
_entity_poly.pdbx_strand_id
1 'polypeptide(L)'
;MTLEQWAAAGVVLGAMLSALTLAVTVSRPLRRLARQNEEFRQDWYGVPARPGHDAVAGVPERLRRIESRLDGVESRLDDHLRSPHGGQLSPSIVRHMRTRTEQG
;
A
#
# COMPACT_ATOMS: atom_id res chain seq x y z
N MET A 1 -47.22 -42.67 -3.97
CA MET A 1 -46.64 -41.31 -4.04
C MET A 1 -47.25 -40.61 -5.24
N THR A 2 -47.78 -39.40 -5.05
CA THR A 2 -48.45 -38.64 -6.12
C THR A 2 -47.44 -37.83 -6.93
N LEU A 3 -47.79 -37.44 -8.17
CA LEU A 3 -46.92 -36.64 -9.06
C LEU A 3 -46.45 -35.32 -8.40
N GLU A 4 -47.28 -34.74 -7.54
CA GLU A 4 -46.99 -33.50 -6.80
C GLU A 4 -45.80 -33.66 -5.83
N GLN A 5 -45.66 -34.83 -5.19
CA GLN A 5 -44.56 -35.09 -4.26
C GLN A 5 -43.20 -35.14 -4.97
N TRP A 6 -43.17 -35.70 -6.19
CA TRP A 6 -41.96 -35.73 -7.02
C TRP A 6 -41.59 -34.35 -7.56
N ALA A 7 -42.58 -33.54 -7.93
CA ALA A 7 -42.36 -32.16 -8.37
C ALA A 7 -41.80 -31.28 -7.23
N ALA A 8 -42.39 -31.36 -6.03
CA ALA A 8 -41.89 -30.64 -4.86
C ALA A 8 -40.47 -31.06 -4.47
N ALA A 9 -40.18 -32.37 -4.50
CA ALA A 9 -38.85 -32.88 -4.23
C ALA A 9 -37.81 -32.36 -5.24
N GLY A 10 -38.16 -32.28 -6.52
CA GLY A 10 -37.27 -31.77 -7.57
C GLY A 10 -36.89 -30.29 -7.37
N VAL A 11 -37.85 -29.44 -7.00
CA VAL A 11 -37.59 -28.01 -6.74
C VAL A 11 -36.67 -27.82 -5.54
N VAL A 12 -36.94 -28.54 -4.44
CA VAL A 12 -36.11 -28.46 -3.22
C VAL A 12 -34.68 -28.91 -3.53
N LEU A 13 -34.53 -30.02 -4.25
CA LEU A 13 -33.22 -30.57 -4.58
C LEU A 13 -32.46 -29.65 -5.56
N GLY A 14 -33.15 -29.07 -6.54
CA GLY A 14 -32.58 -28.07 -7.44
C GLY A 14 -32.13 -26.80 -6.71
N ALA A 15 -32.93 -26.31 -5.76
CA ALA A 15 -32.59 -25.16 -4.93
C ALA A 15 -31.36 -25.44 -4.05
N MET A 16 -31.31 -26.62 -3.42
CA MET A 16 -30.17 -27.04 -2.61
C MET A 16 -28.88 -27.17 -3.44
N LEU A 17 -28.96 -27.81 -4.62
CA LEU A 17 -27.80 -27.95 -5.51
C LEU A 17 -27.32 -26.58 -6.02
N SER A 18 -28.24 -25.68 -6.35
CA SER A 18 -27.91 -24.32 -6.78
C SER A 18 -27.26 -23.52 -5.66
N ALA A 19 -27.79 -23.60 -4.44
CA ALA A 19 -27.22 -22.95 -3.27
C ALA A 19 -25.83 -23.48 -2.93
N LEU A 20 -25.64 -24.81 -2.99
CA LEU A 20 -24.34 -25.44 -2.78
C LEU A 20 -23.33 -25.02 -3.86
N THR A 21 -23.76 -25.01 -5.12
CA THR A 21 -22.92 -24.59 -6.25
C THR A 21 -22.50 -23.13 -6.10
N LEU A 22 -23.44 -22.25 -5.74
CA LEU A 22 -23.17 -20.84 -5.49
C LEU A 22 -22.21 -20.65 -4.30
N ALA A 23 -22.42 -21.38 -3.20
CA ALA A 23 -21.53 -21.34 -2.05
C ALA A 23 -20.09 -21.75 -2.41
N VAL A 24 -19.92 -22.83 -3.18
CA VAL A 24 -18.58 -23.30 -3.59
C VAL A 24 -17.93 -22.34 -4.58
N THR A 25 -18.68 -21.80 -5.55
CA THR A 25 -18.14 -20.85 -6.55
C THR A 25 -17.76 -19.51 -5.94
N VAL A 26 -18.56 -18.99 -5.01
CA VAL A 26 -18.30 -17.68 -4.36
C VAL A 26 -17.30 -17.80 -3.21
N SER A 27 -17.20 -18.96 -2.54
CA SER A 27 -16.26 -19.13 -1.41
C SER A 27 -14.79 -18.97 -1.79
N ARG A 28 -14.37 -19.44 -2.98
CA ARG A 28 -12.98 -19.36 -3.44
C ARG A 28 -12.49 -17.91 -3.65
N PRO A 29 -13.18 -17.06 -4.44
CA PRO A 29 -12.77 -15.68 -4.61
C PRO A 29 -12.84 -14.90 -3.29
N LEU A 30 -13.85 -15.13 -2.46
CA LEU A 30 -13.93 -14.49 -1.13
C LEU A 30 -12.75 -14.86 -0.22
N ARG A 31 -12.35 -16.14 -0.19
CA ARG A 31 -11.16 -16.57 0.56
C ARG A 31 -9.88 -15.92 0.03
N ARG A 32 -9.78 -15.70 -1.28
CA ARG A 32 -8.64 -15.00 -1.89
C ARG A 32 -8.61 -13.54 -1.47
N LEU A 33 -9.74 -12.85 -1.55
CA LEU A 33 -9.86 -11.46 -1.10
C LEU A 33 -9.58 -11.31 0.40
N ALA A 34 -10.01 -12.27 1.22
CA ALA A 34 -9.73 -12.28 2.65
C ALA A 34 -8.22 -12.35 2.94
N ARG A 35 -7.47 -13.17 2.19
CA ARG A 35 -6.00 -13.24 2.30
C ARG A 35 -5.33 -11.94 1.86
N GLN A 36 -5.77 -11.37 0.74
CA GLN A 36 -5.25 -10.09 0.26
C GLN A 36 -5.51 -8.95 1.25
N ASN A 37 -6.68 -8.97 1.90
CA ASN A 37 -7.02 -7.99 2.94
C ASN A 37 -6.08 -8.14 4.15
N GLU A 38 -5.78 -9.37 4.57
CA GLU A 38 -4.84 -9.60 5.66
C GLU A 38 -3.42 -9.12 5.33
N GLU A 39 -2.90 -9.42 4.15
CA GLU A 39 -1.61 -8.91 3.67
C GLU A 39 -1.59 -7.39 3.61
N PHE A 40 -2.65 -6.78 3.05
CA PHE A 40 -2.79 -5.33 2.99
C PHE A 40 -2.85 -4.71 4.39
N ARG A 41 -3.59 -5.30 5.33
CA ARG A 41 -3.66 -4.83 6.71
C ARG A 41 -2.30 -4.90 7.40
N GLN A 42 -1.56 -5.99 7.19
CA GLN A 42 -0.22 -6.13 7.77
C GLN A 42 0.75 -5.09 7.22
N ASP A 43 0.73 -4.80 5.92
CA ASP A 43 1.57 -3.74 5.34
C ASP A 43 1.13 -2.35 5.82
N TRP A 44 -0.19 -2.11 5.87
CA TRP A 44 -0.74 -0.84 6.28
C TRP A 44 -0.48 -0.53 7.75
N TYR A 45 -0.76 -1.47 8.66
CA TYR A 45 -0.59 -1.26 10.10
C TYR A 45 0.81 -1.62 10.61
N GLY A 46 1.56 -2.40 9.86
CA GLY A 46 2.83 -2.97 10.28
C GLY A 46 2.68 -4.31 11.00
N VAL A 47 3.81 -4.91 11.32
CA VAL A 47 3.91 -6.21 11.99
C VAL A 47 4.70 -6.04 13.29
N PRO A 48 4.16 -6.49 14.44
CA PRO A 48 4.88 -6.39 15.71
C PRO A 48 6.10 -7.32 15.73
N ALA A 49 7.07 -7.01 16.59
CA ALA A 49 8.24 -7.87 16.80
C ALA A 49 7.80 -9.26 17.29
N ARG A 50 8.41 -10.30 16.75
CA ARG A 50 8.23 -11.70 17.18
C ARG A 50 9.59 -12.37 17.33
N PRO A 51 9.74 -13.48 18.07
CA PRO A 51 11.03 -14.14 18.24
C PRO A 51 11.72 -14.41 16.89
N GLY A 52 12.91 -13.84 16.71
CA GLY A 52 13.70 -13.94 15.48
C GLY A 52 13.26 -13.05 14.31
N HIS A 53 12.29 -12.13 14.48
CA HIS A 53 11.95 -11.12 13.47
C HIS A 53 11.67 -9.76 14.13
N ASP A 54 12.35 -8.73 13.62
CA ASP A 54 12.11 -7.35 14.05
C ASP A 54 10.72 -6.85 13.63
N ALA A 55 10.25 -5.83 14.36
CA ALA A 55 9.02 -5.14 14.00
C ALA A 55 9.15 -4.44 12.64
N VAL A 56 8.10 -4.52 11.83
CA VAL A 56 8.00 -3.80 10.55
C VAL A 56 7.02 -2.65 10.72
N ALA A 57 7.49 -1.42 10.46
CA ALA A 57 6.66 -0.23 10.57
C ALA A 57 5.60 -0.18 9.46
N GLY A 58 4.35 0.10 9.84
CA GLY A 58 3.26 0.30 8.90
C GLY A 58 3.40 1.56 8.04
N VAL A 59 2.59 1.64 6.99
CA VAL A 59 2.55 2.78 6.07
C VAL A 59 2.33 4.13 6.77
N PRO A 60 1.37 4.31 7.70
CA PRO A 60 1.18 5.59 8.38
C PRO A 60 2.41 6.07 9.15
N GLU A 61 3.14 5.15 9.78
CA GLU A 61 4.39 5.49 10.49
C GLU A 61 5.49 5.93 9.51
N ARG A 62 5.62 5.21 8.39
CA ARG A 62 6.58 5.53 7.34
C ARG A 62 6.26 6.88 6.69
N LEU A 63 4.99 7.18 6.44
CA LEU A 63 4.51 8.45 5.89
C LEU A 63 4.84 9.60 6.85
N ARG A 64 4.52 9.47 8.15
CA ARG A 64 4.87 10.50 9.14
C ARG A 64 6.36 10.82 9.18
N ARG A 65 7.20 9.79 9.03
CA ARG A 65 8.65 9.97 8.96
C ARG A 65 9.09 10.70 7.70
N ILE A 66 8.42 10.45 6.58
CA ILE A 66 8.69 11.15 5.32
C ILE A 66 8.24 12.61 5.43
N GLU A 67 7.05 12.87 5.96
CA GLU A 67 6.52 14.21 6.21
C GLU A 67 7.48 15.02 7.08
N SER A 68 7.91 14.49 8.24
CA SER A 68 8.87 15.18 9.10
C SER A 68 10.21 15.50 8.41
N ARG A 69 10.67 14.63 7.50
CA ARG A 69 11.88 14.90 6.71
C ARG A 69 11.62 15.99 5.66
N LEU A 70 10.44 16.00 5.06
CA LEU A 70 10.02 17.00 4.08
C LEU A 70 9.99 18.39 4.74
N ASP A 71 9.34 18.51 5.90
CA ASP A 71 9.27 19.75 6.68
C ASP A 71 10.68 20.28 7.00
N GLY A 72 11.60 19.37 7.36
CA GLY A 72 12.99 19.72 7.63
C GLY A 72 13.76 20.20 6.39
N VAL A 73 13.42 19.71 5.20
CA VAL A 73 14.00 20.19 3.92
C VAL A 73 13.41 21.56 3.56
N GLU A 74 12.11 21.74 3.73
CA GLU A 74 11.41 23.00 3.48
C GLU A 74 11.97 24.11 4.37
N SER A 75 12.13 23.87 5.68
CA SER A 75 12.72 24.84 6.60
C SER A 75 14.15 25.24 6.19
N ARG A 76 14.99 24.29 5.76
CA ARG A 76 16.35 24.61 5.30
C ARG A 76 16.35 25.41 4.00
N LEU A 77 15.41 25.13 3.12
CA LEU A 77 15.27 25.86 1.86
C LEU A 77 14.83 27.30 2.14
N ASP A 78 13.84 27.50 3.01
CA ASP A 78 13.38 28.82 3.44
C ASP A 78 14.49 29.62 4.12
N ASP A 79 15.26 29.00 5.01
CA ASP A 79 16.42 29.63 5.63
C ASP A 79 17.46 30.05 4.58
N HIS A 80 17.72 29.19 3.59
CA HIS A 80 18.66 29.51 2.52
C HIS A 80 18.18 30.69 1.67
N LEU A 81 16.90 30.71 1.31
CA LEU A 81 16.28 31.79 0.54
C LEU A 81 16.22 33.12 1.31
N ARG A 82 16.02 33.07 2.63
CA ARG A 82 16.02 34.26 3.50
C ARG A 82 17.43 34.75 3.86
N SER A 83 18.44 33.88 3.75
CA SER A 83 19.82 34.27 4.04
C SER A 83 20.34 35.28 2.98
N PRO A 84 21.21 36.25 3.36
CA PRO A 84 21.78 37.23 2.43
C PRO A 84 22.63 36.63 1.30
N HIS A 85 22.85 35.31 1.32
CA HIS A 85 23.67 34.55 0.38
C HIS A 85 22.82 33.62 -0.51
N GLY A 86 21.49 33.66 -0.41
CA GLY A 86 20.55 32.81 -1.17
C GLY A 86 20.60 32.94 -2.70
N GLY A 87 21.43 33.86 -3.24
CA GLY A 87 21.72 33.99 -4.67
C GLY A 87 23.12 33.56 -5.11
N GLN A 88 24.04 33.24 -4.19
CA GLN A 88 25.37 32.76 -4.57
C GLN A 88 25.37 31.23 -4.69
N LEU A 89 25.30 30.74 -5.92
CA LEU A 89 25.63 29.35 -6.24
C LEU A 89 26.94 28.99 -5.55
N SER A 90 26.93 27.90 -4.77
CA SER A 90 28.11 27.41 -4.04
C SER A 90 29.33 27.39 -4.98
N PRO A 91 30.52 27.88 -4.56
CA PRO A 91 31.70 27.95 -5.42
C PRO A 91 32.09 26.60 -6.06
N SER A 92 31.72 25.49 -5.44
CA SER A 92 31.88 24.14 -5.99
C SER A 92 30.98 23.87 -7.20
N ILE A 93 29.72 24.34 -7.18
CA ILE A 93 28.76 24.24 -8.29
C ILE A 93 29.18 25.14 -9.45
N VAL A 94 29.61 26.38 -9.15
CA VAL A 94 30.13 27.32 -10.17
C VAL A 94 31.38 26.74 -10.83
N ARG A 95 32.29 26.14 -10.07
CA ARG A 95 33.50 25.49 -10.60
C ARG A 95 33.15 24.29 -11.50
N HIS A 96 32.18 23.46 -11.11
CA HIS A 96 31.75 22.32 -11.92
C HIS A 96 31.04 22.71 -13.22
N MET A 97 30.23 23.77 -13.22
CA MET A 97 29.63 24.29 -14.46
C MET A 97 30.70 24.83 -15.41
N ARG A 98 31.70 25.56 -14.89
CA ARG A 98 32.78 26.13 -15.70
C ARG A 98 33.67 25.07 -16.37
N THR A 99 33.97 23.98 -15.67
CA THR A 99 34.77 22.87 -16.26
C THR A 99 34.01 22.11 -17.34
N ARG A 100 32.66 22.13 -17.30
CA ARG A 100 31.82 21.45 -18.29
C ARG A 100 31.71 22.23 -19.60
N THR A 101 31.82 23.55 -19.53
CA THR A 101 31.79 24.45 -20.71
C THR A 101 33.13 24.56 -21.44
N GLU A 102 34.25 24.16 -20.83
CA GLU A 102 35.57 24.20 -21.48
C GLU A 102 36.02 22.86 -22.09
N GLN A 103 35.21 21.80 -21.96
CA GLN A 103 35.47 20.48 -22.56
C GLN A 103 34.56 20.12 -23.75
N GLY A 104 33.82 21.10 -24.29
CA GLY A 104 33.05 20.99 -25.54
C GLY A 104 33.49 22.07 -26.52
#